data_AF-A0A7V2LR99-F1
#
_entry.id   AF-A0A7V2LR99-F1
#
_cell.length_a   1.000
_cell.length_b   1.000
_cell.length_c   1.000
_cell.angle_alpha   90.00
_cell.angle_beta   90.00
_cell.angle_gamma   90.00
#
_symmetry.space_group_name_H-M   'P 1'
#
loop_
_entity.id
_entity.type
_entity.pdbx_description
1 polymer ?
#
loop_
_entity_poly.entity_id
_entity_poly.type
_entity_poly.pdbx_seq_one_letter_code
_entity_poly.pdbx_strand_id
1 'polypeptide(L)' 'MLEGKCPQCGYHCAGWALRFPQNQMCPKCGTGLEIREGGRKIATGYSPFTAEKYYVDLPSNPRDKAKSGRKPNKHPRS' A
#
# COMPACT_ATOMS: atom_id res chain seq x y z
N MET A 1 -11.08 15.63 -19.25
CA MET A 1 -10.66 16.08 -17.91
C MET A 1 -10.19 14.86 -17.14
N LEU A 2 -9.03 14.94 -16.50
CA LEU A 2 -8.50 13.85 -15.67
C LEU A 2 -9.10 13.92 -14.27
N GLU A 3 -9.51 12.78 -13.76
CA GLU A 3 -10.08 12.59 -12.43
C GLU A 3 -9.27 11.54 -11.69
N GLY A 4 -8.99 11.78 -10.42
CA GLY A 4 -8.27 10.89 -9.53
C GLY A 4 -9.15 10.54 -8.36
N LYS A 5 -9.41 9.24 -8.14
CA LYS A 5 -10.18 8.76 -6.99
C LYS A 5 -9.34 7.82 -6.14
N CYS A 6 -9.29 8.07 -4.84
CA CYS A 6 -8.64 7.15 -3.91
C CYS A 6 -9.57 5.97 -3.60
N PRO A 7 -9.13 4.71 -3.81
CA PRO A 7 -9.95 3.54 -3.52
C PRO A 7 -10.07 3.23 -2.02
N GLN A 8 -9.17 3.77 -1.18
CA GLN A 8 -9.13 3.51 0.26
C GLN A 8 -9.96 4.51 1.07
N CYS A 9 -9.72 5.81 0.88
CA CYS A 9 -10.36 6.85 1.70
C CYS A 9 -11.43 7.67 0.95
N GLY A 10 -11.66 7.39 -0.33
CA GLY A 10 -12.67 8.11 -1.13
C GLY A 10 -12.28 9.53 -1.53
N TYR A 11 -11.06 9.99 -1.26
CA TYR A 11 -10.56 11.28 -1.75
C TYR A 11 -10.71 11.40 -3.27
N HIS A 12 -11.15 12.57 -3.74
CA HIS A 12 -11.35 12.85 -5.15
C HIS A 12 -10.69 14.17 -5.53
N CYS A 13 -9.99 14.19 -6.66
CA CYS A 13 -9.40 15.39 -7.23
C CYS A 13 -9.49 15.32 -8.76
N ALA A 14 -9.53 16.48 -9.42
CA ALA A 14 -9.54 16.55 -10.87
C ALA A 14 -8.57 17.63 -11.34
N GLY A 15 -7.96 17.43 -12.49
CA GLY A 15 -7.10 18.42 -13.13
C GLY A 15 -5.87 17.84 -13.82
N TRP A 16 -5.22 18.71 -14.59
CA TRP A 16 -4.03 18.38 -15.38
C TRP A 16 -2.83 17.95 -14.53
N ALA A 17 -2.80 18.35 -13.25
CA ALA A 17 -1.78 17.95 -12.28
C ALA A 17 -1.63 16.42 -12.18
N LEU A 18 -2.70 15.66 -12.43
CA LEU A 18 -2.70 14.19 -12.43
C LEU A 18 -1.86 13.56 -13.56
N ARG A 19 -1.37 14.34 -14.52
CA ARG A 19 -0.37 13.86 -15.49
C ARG A 19 1.01 13.65 -14.86
N PHE A 20 1.29 14.29 -13.74
CA PHE A 20 2.56 14.15 -13.04
C PHE A 20 2.46 13.04 -11.99
N PRO A 21 3.38 12.05 -11.98
CA PRO A 21 3.31 10.91 -11.06
C PRO A 21 3.21 11.29 -9.58
N GLN A 22 3.88 12.37 -9.18
CA GLN A 22 3.89 12.90 -7.80
C GLN A 22 2.48 13.26 -7.29
N ASN A 23 1.60 13.68 -8.19
CA ASN A 23 0.24 14.09 -7.87
C ASN A 23 -0.78 12.95 -8.02
N GLN A 24 -0.32 11.75 -8.41
CA GLN A 24 -1.19 10.57 -8.53
C GLN A 24 -1.25 9.76 -7.22
N MET A 25 -0.76 10.32 -6.11
CA MET A 25 -0.82 9.76 -4.78
C MET A 25 -1.91 10.46 -3.96
N CYS A 26 -2.64 9.71 -3.14
CA CYS A 26 -3.57 10.28 -2.20
C CYS A 26 -2.82 11.00 -1.07
N PRO A 27 -3.09 12.30 -0.82
CA PRO A 27 -2.40 13.05 0.25
C PRO A 27 -2.80 12.60 1.66
N LYS A 28 -3.89 11.82 1.81
CA LYS A 28 -4.39 11.36 3.10
C LYS A 28 -3.77 10.03 3.54
N CYS A 29 -3.66 9.08 2.61
CA CYS A 29 -3.29 7.70 2.92
C CYS A 29 -2.09 7.18 2.11
N GLY A 30 -1.52 7.98 1.21
CA GLY A 30 -0.37 7.58 0.40
C GLY A 30 -0.67 6.57 -0.72
N THR A 31 -1.90 6.07 -0.82
CA THR A 31 -2.32 5.12 -1.85
C THR A 31 -2.39 5.79 -3.23
N GLY A 32 -2.02 5.06 -4.27
CA GLY A 32 -2.16 5.49 -5.66
C GLY A 32 -3.61 5.75 -6.02
N LEU A 33 -3.87 6.89 -6.67
CA LEU A 33 -5.20 7.27 -7.14
C LEU A 33 -5.57 6.49 -8.40
N GLU A 34 -6.83 6.08 -8.51
CA GLU A 34 -7.37 5.60 -9.78
C GLU A 34 -7.59 6.80 -10.70
N ILE A 35 -6.82 6.85 -11.79
CA ILE A 35 -6.90 7.92 -12.77
C ILE A 35 -7.93 7.55 -13.83
N ARG A 36 -8.89 8.43 -14.05
CA ARG A 36 -9.95 8.30 -15.06
C ARG A 36 -9.93 9.49 -16.01
N GLU A 37 -10.24 9.25 -17.27
CA GLU A 37 -10.45 10.28 -18.27
C GLU A 37 -11.80 10.03 -18.96
N GLY A 38 -12.72 10.99 -18.88
CA GLY A 38 -14.07 10.84 -19.44
C GLY A 38 -14.83 9.63 -18.85
N GLY A 39 -14.68 9.39 -17.54
CA GLY A 39 -15.32 8.28 -16.83
C GLY A 39 -14.67 6.91 -17.01
N ARG A 40 -13.70 6.75 -17.92
CA ARG A 40 -12.97 5.49 -18.13
C ARG A 40 -11.67 5.49 -17.33
N LYS A 41 -11.40 4.40 -16.60
CA LYS A 41 -10.13 4.22 -15.89
C LYS A 41 -9.02 4.04 -16.91
N ILE A 42 -7.98 4.87 -16.82
CA ILE A 42 -6.83 4.86 -17.74
C ILE A 42 -5.56 4.35 -17.06
N ALA A 43 -5.40 4.60 -15.75
CA ALA A 43 -4.20 4.22 -15.02
C ALA A 43 -4.48 4.12 -13.52
N THR A 44 -3.55 3.49 -12.81
CA THR A 44 -3.47 3.55 -11.35
C THR A 44 -2.19 4.30 -10.99
N GLY A 45 -2.31 5.31 -10.13
CA GLY A 45 -1.20 6.13 -9.66
C GLY A 45 -0.16 5.35 -8.88
N TYR A 46 1.06 5.87 -8.86
CA TYR A 46 2.16 5.28 -8.11
C TYR A 46 2.01 5.52 -6.60
N SER A 47 2.23 4.47 -5.79
CA SER A 47 2.29 4.54 -4.33
C SER A 47 3.63 4.00 -3.85
N PRO A 48 4.49 4.82 -3.22
CA PRO A 48 5.77 4.34 -2.70
C PRO A 48 5.57 3.34 -1.54
N PHE A 49 4.38 3.34 -0.92
CA PHE A 49 4.04 2.45 0.19
C PHE A 49 3.53 1.08 -0.26
N THR A 50 3.36 0.85 -1.57
CA THR A 50 3.07 -0.49 -2.11
C THR A 50 4.34 -1.15 -2.61
N ALA A 51 5.45 -1.00 -1.88
CA ALA A 51 6.64 -1.78 -2.11
C ALA A 51 6.30 -3.27 -1.93
N GLU A 52 6.51 -4.04 -3.00
CA GLU A 52 6.41 -5.49 -3.00
C GLU A 52 7.49 -5.99 -2.03
N LYS A 53 7.08 -6.33 -0.79
CA LYS A 53 7.88 -6.77 0.36
C LYS A 53 9.39 -6.89 0.08
N TYR A 54 10.18 -5.91 0.50
CA TYR A 54 11.63 -6.08 0.51
C TYR A 54 12.04 -6.85 1.78
N TYR A 55 12.68 -7.99 1.59
CA TYR A 55 13.37 -8.68 2.67
C TYR A 55 14.73 -8.01 2.83
N VAL A 56 14.96 -7.36 3.97
CA VAL A 56 16.32 -6.99 4.37
C VAL A 56 16.89 -8.22 5.07
N ASP A 57 17.88 -8.85 4.45
CA ASP A 57 18.75 -9.79 5.16
C ASP A 57 19.56 -8.98 6.17
N LEU A 58 18.95 -8.73 7.33
CA LEU A 58 19.65 -8.22 8.49
C LEU A 58 20.76 -9.24 8.78
N PRO A 59 22.05 -8.84 8.83
CA PRO A 59 23.10 -9.74 9.28
C PRO A 59 22.68 -10.25 10.65
N SER A 60 22.38 -11.55 10.72
CA SER A 60 21.97 -12.23 11.93
C SER A 60 23.08 -12.01 12.95
N ASN A 61 22.84 -11.10 13.89
CA ASN A 61 23.77 -10.89 14.97
C ASN A 61 23.84 -12.24 15.69
N PRO A 62 25.02 -12.88 15.84
CA PRO A 62 25.10 -14.29 16.27
C PRO A 62 24.58 -14.57 17.69
N ARG A 63 24.03 -13.57 18.38
CA ARG A 63 23.59 -13.64 19.78
C ARG A 63 22.12 -14.00 20.00
N ASP A 64 21.27 -13.98 18.97
CA ASP A 64 19.81 -14.15 19.17
C ASP A 64 19.26 -15.52 18.77
N LYS A 65 20.05 -16.60 18.90
CA LYS A 65 19.48 -17.96 18.96
C LYS A 65 18.96 -18.26 20.36
N ALA A 66 17.83 -17.69 20.74
CA ALA A 66 17.03 -18.21 21.84
C ALA A 66 15.54 -17.91 21.71
N LYS A 67 14.80 -18.96 21.30
CA LYS A 67 13.41 -19.28 21.65
C LYS A 67 12.27 -18.53 20.94
N SER A 68 11.67 -19.20 19.97
CA SER A 68 10.22 -19.08 19.73
C SER A 68 9.57 -20.41 19.30
N GLY A 69 9.82 -21.48 20.07
CA GLY A 69 8.91 -22.63 20.05
C GLY A 69 7.66 -22.31 20.89
N ARG A 70 6.63 -21.71 20.31
CA ARG A 70 5.30 -21.59 20.94
C ARG A 70 4.20 -21.91 19.94
N LYS A 71 3.76 -23.17 19.90
CA LYS A 71 2.51 -23.57 19.21
C LYS A 71 1.29 -23.16 20.05
N PRO A 72 0.21 -22.62 19.46
CA PRO A 72 -1.01 -22.32 20.21
C PRO A 72 -1.91 -23.56 20.36
N ASN A 73 -2.13 -23.89 21.63
CA ASN A 73 -3.33 -24.38 22.33
C ASN A 73 -4.54 -24.95 21.54
N LYS A 74 -5.03 -26.15 21.94
CA LYS A 74 -6.47 -26.51 21.94
C LYS A 74 -6.78 -27.49 23.09
N HIS A 75 -7.65 -27.07 24.01
CA HIS A 75 -8.40 -27.94 24.94
C HIS A 75 -9.45 -28.76 24.17
N PRO A 76 -9.90 -29.89 24.73
CA PRO A 76 -11.29 -29.92 25.19
C PRO A 76 -11.48 -30.54 26.58
N ARG A 77 -12.48 -29.99 27.28
CA ARG A 77 -13.09 -30.50 28.51
C ARG A 77 -13.83 -31.81 28.23
N SER A 78 -13.68 -32.80 29.12
CA SER A 78 -14.76 -33.59 29.73
C SER A 78 -14.20 -34.39 30.90
#